data_AF-A0A953K780-F1
#
_entry.id   AF-A0A953K780-F1
#
_cell.length_a   1.000
_cell.length_b   1.000
_cell.length_c   1.000
_cell.angle_alpha   90.00
_cell.angle_beta   90.00
_cell.angle_gamma   90.00
#
_symmetry.space_group_name_H-M   'P 1'
#
loop_
_entity.id
_entity.type
_entity.pdbx_description
1 polymer ?
#
loop_
_entity_poly.entity_id
_entity_poly.type
_entity_poly.pdbx_seq_one_letter_code
_entity_poly.pdbx_strand_id
1 'polypeptide(L)' 'MSTTTKPKKGYDSVKMVREIRDAIYRERHDPNFDPAEFKRIKAKWAKLLEESLKAGDKKAA' A
#
# COMPACT_ATOMS: atom_id res chain seq x y z
N MET A 1 23.66 -21.71 -0.76
CA MET A 1 23.15 -20.48 -0.10
C MET A 1 22.56 -19.57 -1.17
N SER A 2 21.24 -19.38 -1.19
CA SER A 2 20.59 -18.36 -2.01
C SER A 2 19.54 -17.69 -1.15
N THR A 3 19.93 -16.61 -0.47
CA THR A 3 18.98 -15.73 0.18
C THR A 3 18.21 -15.01 -0.92
N THR A 4 17.06 -15.57 -1.32
CA THR A 4 16.10 -14.89 -2.18
C THR A 4 15.52 -13.73 -1.38
N THR A 5 16.26 -12.61 -1.38
CA THR A 5 15.84 -11.36 -0.75
C THR A 5 14.61 -10.89 -1.51
N LYS A 6 13.42 -11.27 -1.03
CA LYS A 6 12.15 -10.77 -1.58
C LYS A 6 12.27 -9.25 -1.64
N PRO A 7 12.12 -8.62 -2.82
CA PRO A 7 12.20 -7.17 -2.90
C PRO A 7 11.22 -6.59 -1.89
N LYS A 8 11.72 -5.72 -1.00
CA LYS A 8 10.89 -5.00 -0.04
C LYS A 8 9.73 -4.40 -0.83
N LYS A 9 8.49 -4.68 -0.42
CA LYS A 9 7.28 -4.12 -1.02
C LYS A 9 7.32 -2.61 -0.79
N GLY A 10 7.98 -1.88 -1.69
CA GLY A 10 8.05 -0.43 -1.67
C GLY A 10 6.68 0.18 -1.99
N TYR A 11 6.61 1.50 -1.90
CA TYR A 11 5.46 2.24 -2.39
C TYR A 11 5.25 1.93 -3.88
N ASP A 12 4.02 1.56 -4.23
CA ASP A 12 3.57 1.19 -5.58
C ASP A 12 2.21 1.84 -5.78
N SER A 13 2.20 2.95 -6.51
CA SER A 13 1.01 3.75 -6.76
C SER A 13 -0.06 2.97 -7.51
N VAL A 14 0.31 2.05 -8.41
CA VAL A 14 -0.64 1.22 -9.17
C VAL A 14 -1.32 0.22 -8.24
N LYS A 15 -0.57 -0.44 -7.35
CA LYS A 15 -1.17 -1.33 -6.34
C LYS A 15 -2.04 -0.58 -5.36
N MET A 16 -1.65 0.63 -4.93
CA MET A 16 -2.48 1.49 -4.08
C MET A 16 -3.84 1.77 -4.72
N VAL A 17 -3.84 2.22 -5.98
CA VAL A 17 -5.09 2.54 -6.71
C VAL A 17 -5.96 1.30 -6.90
N ARG A 18 -5.35 0.14 -7.19
CA ARG A 18 -6.10 -1.13 -7.28
C ARG A 18 -6.77 -1.50 -5.96
N GLU A 19 -6.05 -1.41 -4.84
CA GLU A 19 -6.63 -1.71 -3.52
C GLU A 19 -7.78 -0.75 -3.16
N ILE A 20 -7.64 0.55 -3.48
CA ILE A 20 -8.71 1.54 -3.27
C ILE A 20 -9.93 1.20 -4.15
N ARG A 21 -9.73 0.92 -5.44
CA ARG A 21 -10.81 0.56 -6.36
C ARG A 21 -11.54 -0.70 -5.89
N ASP A 22 -10.79 -1.73 -5.47
CA ASP A 22 -11.37 -2.99 -5.02
C ASP A 22 -12.15 -2.80 -3.70
N ALA A 23 -11.69 -1.91 -2.81
CA ALA A 23 -12.44 -1.53 -1.61
C ALA A 23 -13.72 -0.74 -1.94
N ILE A 24 -13.70 0.18 -2.91
CA ILE A 24 -14.92 0.86 -3.40
C ILE A 24 -15.91 -0.14 -4.00
N TYR A 25 -15.41 -1.13 -4.74
CA TYR A 25 -16.26 -2.20 -5.27
C TYR A 25 -16.89 -3.01 -4.13
N ARG A 26 -16.10 -3.44 -3.14
CA ARG A 26 -16.62 -4.17 -1.97
C ARG A 26 -17.63 -3.33 -1.19
N GLU A 27 -17.38 -2.05 -0.94
CA GLU A 27 -18.32 -1.15 -0.25
C GLU A 27 -19.72 -1.15 -0.90
N ARG A 28 -19.78 -1.26 -2.22
CA ARG A 28 -21.04 -1.23 -2.97
C ARG A 28 -21.72 -2.60 -3.11
N HIS A 29 -20.96 -3.69 -2.98
CA HIS A 29 -21.43 -5.03 -3.34
C HIS A 29 -21.39 -6.03 -2.17
N ASP A 30 -20.69 -5.73 -1.08
CA ASP A 30 -20.59 -6.57 0.11
C ASP A 30 -21.46 -5.99 1.23
N PRO A 31 -22.55 -6.68 1.64
CA PRO A 31 -23.39 -6.23 2.74
C PRO A 31 -22.67 -6.24 4.11
N ASN A 32 -21.52 -6.89 4.22
CA ASN A 32 -20.69 -6.95 5.42
C ASN A 32 -19.41 -6.11 5.29
N PHE A 33 -19.38 -5.15 4.38
CA PHE A 33 -18.22 -4.30 4.17
C PHE A 33 -17.76 -3.65 5.48
N ASP A 34 -16.46 -3.74 5.78
CA ASP A 34 -15.86 -3.09 6.95
C ASP A 34 -15.51 -1.63 6.61
N PRO A 35 -16.18 -0.62 7.20
CA PRO A 35 -15.87 0.79 6.94
C PRO A 35 -14.43 1.18 7.33
N ALA A 36 -13.77 0.41 8.21
CA ALA A 36 -12.38 0.63 8.58
C ALA A 36 -11.39 0.19 7.50
N GLU A 37 -11.83 -0.51 6.45
CA GLU A 37 -10.98 -0.96 5.35
C GLU A 37 -10.27 0.21 4.67
N PHE A 38 -10.97 1.30 4.35
CA PHE A 38 -10.37 2.50 3.77
C PHE A 38 -9.32 3.14 4.68
N LYS A 39 -9.57 3.17 6.00
CA LYS A 39 -8.62 3.70 6.98
C LYS A 39 -7.34 2.86 7.01
N ARG A 40 -7.46 1.53 6.95
CA ARG A 40 -6.32 0.60 6.88
C ARG A 40 -5.52 0.76 5.59
N ILE A 41 -6.20 0.87 4.44
CA ILE A 41 -5.57 1.11 3.14
C ILE A 41 -4.79 2.43 3.17
N LYS A 42 -5.40 3.53 3.63
CA LYS A 42 -4.74 4.84 3.74
C LYS A 42 -3.50 4.77 4.63
N ALA A 43 -3.61 4.20 5.83
CA ALA A 43 -2.49 4.11 6.77
C ALA A 43 -1.32 3.29 6.20
N LYS A 44 -1.62 2.15 5.55
CA LYS A 44 -0.63 1.30 4.89
C LYS A 44 0.14 2.07 3.82
N TRP A 45 -0.57 2.72 2.90
CA TRP A 45 0.07 3.39 1.76
C TRP A 45 0.76 4.69 2.14
N ALA A 46 0.26 5.42 3.14
CA ALA A 46 0.96 6.57 3.73
C ALA A 46 2.31 6.16 4.33
N LYS A 47 2.34 5.08 5.13
CA LYS A 47 3.58 4.54 5.69
C LYS A 47 4.56 4.11 4.60
N LEU A 48 4.09 3.39 3.59
CA LEU A 48 4.95 2.96 2.47
C LEU A 48 5.52 4.14 1.68
N LEU A 49 4.72 5.20 1.48
CA LEU A 49 5.15 6.43 0.84
C LEU A 49 6.26 7.11 1.65
N GLU A 50 6.06 7.29 2.95
CA GLU A 50 7.08 7.89 3.84
C GLU A 50 8.38 7.07 3.84
N GLU A 51 8.30 5.75 3.88
CA GLU A 51 9.46 4.86 3.80
C GLU A 51 10.17 4.99 2.44
N SER A 52 9.42 5.15 1.35
CA SER A 52 9.96 5.36 0.00
C SER A 52 10.67 6.71 -0.12
N LEU A 53 10.10 7.78 0.44
CA LEU A 53 10.69 9.12 0.44
C LEU A 53 12.01 9.13 1.23
N LYS A 54 12.00 8.58 2.46
CA LYS A 54 13.20 8.43 3.29
C LYS A 54 14.30 7.60 2.61
N ALA A 55 13.93 6.62 1.79
CA ALA A 55 14.88 5.81 1.03
C ALA A 55 15.41 6.54 -0.21
N GLY A 56 14.60 7.37 -0.86
CA GLY A 56 15.00 8.24 -1.97
C GLY A 56 16.01 9.30 -1.53
N ASP A 57 15.75 9.97 -0.41
CA ASP A 57 16.63 10.99 0.15
C ASP A 57 18.01 10.42 0.55
N LYS A 58 18.05 9.18 1.07
CA LYS A 58 19.30 8.50 1.44
C LYS A 58 20.14 8.02 0.25
N LYS A 59 19.58 7.96 -0.96
CA LYS A 59 20.33 7.61 -2.18
C LYS A 59 20.89 8.83 -2.90
N ALA A 60 20.41 10.02 -2.57
CA ALA A 60 20.86 11.29 -3.15
C ALA A 60 21.94 12.00 -2.30
N ALA A 61 22.36 11.41 -1.18
CA ALA A 61 23.37 11.92 -0.25
C ALA A 61 24.65 11.09 -0.28
#